data_AF-A0A9D2GID4-F1
#
_entry.id   AF-A0A9D2GID4-F1
#
_cell.length_a   1.000
_cell.length_b   1.000
_cell.length_c   1.000
_cell.angle_alpha   90.00
_cell.angle_beta   90.00
_cell.angle_gamma   90.00
#
_symmetry.space_group_name_H-M   'P 1'
#
loop_
_entity.id
_entity.type
_entity.pdbx_description
1 polymer ?
#
loop_
_entity_poly.entity_id
_entity_poly.type
_entity_poly.pdbx_seq_one_letter_code
_entity_poly.pdbx_strand_id
1 'polypeptide(L)'
;MYADTVTPDGYTVNEDGAWTVNGAVQTMAVAAGYGGTRAQAEGEEPGADSRILIAYFSKTGNTEEAARRIQEVTGGDLFEITVADSYPESYQDTVDRARRELDNNARPELSSTVENMEDYDVVLVGYPIWWHTEPMA
;
A
#
# COMPACT_ATOMS: atom_id res chain seq x y z
N MET A 1 18.92 14.16 -5.35
CA MET A 1 18.98 15.61 -5.67
C MET A 1 19.81 16.28 -4.59
N TYR A 2 20.62 17.28 -4.93
CA TYR A 2 21.52 17.92 -3.97
C TYR A 2 20.71 18.89 -3.09
N ALA A 3 20.80 18.71 -1.76
CA ALA A 3 20.25 19.63 -0.77
C ALA A 3 20.74 21.07 -1.02
N ASP A 4 19.94 22.06 -0.62
CA ASP A 4 20.23 23.49 -0.70
C ASP A 4 20.38 24.04 -2.13
N THR A 5 19.70 23.42 -3.09
CA THR A 5 19.64 23.92 -4.47
C THR A 5 18.34 24.69 -4.71
N VAL A 6 18.48 25.86 -5.35
CA VAL A 6 17.36 26.65 -5.84
C VAL A 6 17.06 26.22 -7.27
N THR A 7 15.83 25.77 -7.52
CA THR A 7 15.40 25.46 -8.89
C THR A 7 15.23 26.72 -9.72
N PRO A 8 15.34 26.61 -11.06
CA PRO A 8 15.05 27.72 -11.99
C PRO A 8 13.68 28.37 -11.76
N ASP A 9 12.75 27.60 -11.20
CA ASP A 9 11.35 27.91 -10.93
C ASP A 9 11.15 28.59 -9.55
N GLY A 10 12.23 28.84 -8.80
CA GLY A 10 12.24 29.67 -7.59
C GLY A 10 12.00 28.93 -6.27
N TYR A 11 12.02 27.60 -6.27
CA TYR A 11 11.86 26.78 -5.07
C TYR A 11 13.21 26.34 -4.51
N THR A 12 13.34 26.31 -3.18
CA THR A 12 14.55 25.83 -2.50
C THR A 12 14.31 24.44 -1.93
N VAL A 13 15.22 23.51 -2.19
CA VAL A 13 15.19 22.15 -1.60
C VAL A 13 15.94 22.17 -0.27
N ASN A 14 15.30 21.80 0.84
CA ASN A 14 15.97 21.69 2.15
C ASN A 14 16.81 20.39 2.26
N GLU A 15 17.53 20.22 3.39
CA GLU A 15 18.36 19.03 3.64
C GLU A 15 17.59 17.70 3.55
N ASP A 16 16.30 17.72 3.88
CA ASP A 16 15.40 16.55 3.80
C ASP A 16 14.86 16.29 2.39
N GLY A 17 15.25 17.09 1.39
CA GLY A 17 14.82 16.94 0.00
C GLY A 17 13.44 17.53 -0.31
N ALA A 18 12.83 18.28 0.61
CA ALA A 18 11.53 18.93 0.44
C ALA A 18 11.64 20.34 -0.16
N TRP A 19 10.67 20.70 -1.00
CA TRP A 19 10.58 22.01 -1.64
C TRP A 19 10.00 23.06 -0.67
N THR A 20 10.65 24.21 -0.56
CA THR A 20 10.28 25.32 0.34
C THR A 20 10.18 26.65 -0.41
N VAL A 21 9.26 27.51 0.04
CA VAL A 21 9.14 28.92 -0.38
C VAL A 21 8.96 29.76 0.87
N ASN A 22 9.80 30.80 1.06
CA ASN A 22 9.84 31.65 2.26
C ASN A 22 9.96 30.88 3.59
N GLY A 23 10.70 29.77 3.60
CA GLY A 23 10.91 28.96 4.80
C GLY A 23 9.73 28.03 5.18
N ALA A 24 8.65 28.05 4.41
CA ALA A 24 7.55 27.10 4.55
C ALA A 24 7.67 25.98 3.51
N VAL A 25 7.56 24.72 3.96
CA VAL A 25 7.48 23.55 3.08
C VAL A 25 6.21 23.67 2.24
N GLN A 26 6.38 23.70 0.92
CA GLN A 26 5.25 23.75 0.00
C GLN A 26 4.75 22.32 -0.20
N THR A 27 3.67 21.98 0.49
CA THR A 27 2.88 20.79 0.14
C THR A 27 1.98 21.14 -1.03
N MET A 28 2.40 20.82 -2.25
CA MET A 28 1.45 20.86 -3.37
C MET A 28 0.39 19.78 -3.12
N ALA A 29 -0.83 20.21 -2.83
CA ALA A 29 -2.00 19.35 -3.03
C ALA A 29 -2.03 19.01 -4.53
N VAL A 30 -1.64 17.78 -4.87
CA VAL A 30 -1.76 17.28 -6.24
C VAL A 30 -3.25 17.32 -6.58
N ALA A 31 -3.63 18.17 -7.54
CA ALA A 31 -5.00 18.30 -7.98
C ALA A 31 -5.51 16.93 -8.44
N ALA A 32 -6.64 16.53 -7.85
CA ALA A 32 -7.33 15.28 -8.11
C ALA A 32 -7.73 15.16 -9.60
N GLY A 33 -6.86 14.52 -10.39
CA GLY A 33 -7.17 13.98 -11.73
C GLY A 33 -7.41 12.46 -11.72
N TYR A 34 -7.08 11.78 -10.62
CA TYR A 34 -7.52 10.43 -10.32
C TYR A 34 -8.50 10.51 -9.17
N GLY A 35 -9.73 10.04 -9.39
CA GLY A 35 -10.79 9.99 -8.39
C GLY A 35 -10.50 8.96 -7.31
N GLY A 36 -9.54 9.25 -6.44
CA GLY A 36 -9.51 8.72 -5.09
C GLY A 36 -10.08 9.79 -4.19
N THR A 37 -11.24 9.53 -3.59
CA THR A 37 -11.69 10.32 -2.44
C THR A 37 -10.58 10.27 -1.41
N ARG A 38 -9.94 11.41 -1.12
CA ARG A 38 -9.16 11.55 0.11
C ARG A 38 -10.18 11.49 1.24
N ALA A 39 -10.50 10.29 1.70
CA ALA A 39 -11.04 10.13 3.04
C ALA A 39 -9.95 10.67 3.96
N GLN A 40 -10.15 11.86 4.51
CA GLN A 40 -9.51 12.20 5.76
C GLN A 40 -10.10 11.20 6.75
N ALA A 41 -9.38 10.11 7.00
CA ALA A 41 -9.67 9.26 8.13
C ALA A 41 -9.46 10.13 9.37
N GLU A 42 -10.55 10.60 9.97
CA GLU A 42 -10.56 11.04 11.37
C GLU A 42 -10.42 9.77 12.24
N GLY A 43 -9.26 9.13 12.16
CA GLY A 43 -8.86 8.05 13.06
C GLY A 43 -7.97 8.62 14.15
N GLU A 44 -8.17 8.17 15.39
CA GLU A 44 -7.14 8.33 16.41
C GLU A 44 -5.81 7.81 15.85
N GLU A 45 -4.75 8.63 15.95
CA GLU A 45 -3.39 8.15 15.70
C GLU A 45 -3.17 6.91 16.57
N PRO A 46 -2.69 5.79 16.00
CA PRO A 46 -2.53 4.57 16.77
C PRO A 46 -1.70 4.85 18.01
N GLY A 47 -2.26 4.45 19.16
CA GLY A 47 -1.56 4.58 20.43
C GLY A 47 -0.28 3.76 20.40
N ALA A 48 0.67 4.11 21.27
CA ALA A 48 1.93 3.36 21.39
C ALA A 48 1.73 1.85 21.66
N ASP A 49 0.54 1.45 22.14
CA ASP A 49 0.15 0.08 22.47
C ASP A 49 -0.80 -0.56 21.44
N SER A 50 -1.07 0.10 20.29
CA SER A 50 -1.99 -0.45 19.28
C SER A 50 -1.46 -1.75 18.67
N ARG A 51 -2.33 -2.77 18.59
CA ARG A 51 -2.00 -4.03 17.90
C ARG A 51 -2.18 -3.86 16.40
N ILE A 52 -1.11 -4.10 15.66
CA ILE A 52 -1.03 -3.91 14.21
C ILE A 52 -1.01 -5.26 13.51
N LEU A 53 -1.94 -5.46 12.59
CA LEU A 53 -1.91 -6.55 11.62
C LEU A 53 -1.41 -6.03 10.27
N ILE A 54 -0.48 -6.76 9.66
CA ILE A 54 0.06 -6.51 8.33
C ILE A 54 -0.39 -7.68 7.45
N ALA A 55 -1.56 -7.52 6.83
CA ALA A 55 -2.09 -8.47 5.88
C ALA A 55 -1.54 -8.16 4.48
N TYR A 56 -1.07 -9.16 3.74
CA TYR A 56 -0.56 -8.93 2.39
C TYR A 56 -0.83 -10.08 1.43
N PHE A 57 -1.06 -9.76 0.16
CA PHE A 57 -1.06 -10.72 -0.95
C PHE A 57 0.19 -10.52 -1.80
N SER A 58 0.86 -11.60 -2.20
CA SER A 58 2.11 -11.55 -2.97
C SER A 58 2.21 -12.71 -3.94
N LYS A 59 2.42 -12.42 -5.24
CA LYS A 59 2.65 -13.47 -6.26
C LYS A 59 4.13 -13.81 -6.45
N THR A 60 5.01 -12.81 -6.37
CA THR A 60 6.45 -12.96 -6.67
C THR A 60 7.36 -12.48 -5.54
N GLY A 61 6.84 -12.30 -4.33
CA GLY A 61 7.64 -11.91 -3.15
C GLY A 61 7.88 -10.40 -2.95
N ASN A 62 7.56 -9.53 -3.92
CA ASN A 62 7.83 -8.09 -3.78
C ASN A 62 7.00 -7.44 -2.65
N THR A 63 5.71 -7.75 -2.59
CA THR A 63 4.81 -7.23 -1.55
C THR A 63 5.14 -7.87 -0.20
N GLU A 64 5.52 -9.13 -0.19
CA GLU A 64 5.99 -9.83 1.01
C GLU A 64 7.22 -9.13 1.61
N GLU A 65 8.22 -8.81 0.79
CA GLU A 65 9.42 -8.08 1.24
C GLU A 65 9.06 -6.71 1.82
N ALA A 66 8.11 -5.99 1.20
CA ALA A 66 7.63 -4.73 1.75
C ALA A 66 6.90 -4.92 3.09
N ALA A 67 6.04 -5.94 3.20
CA ALA A 67 5.33 -6.27 4.43
C ALA A 67 6.29 -6.62 5.57
N ARG A 68 7.35 -7.39 5.29
CA ARG A 68 8.41 -7.72 6.26
C ARG A 68 9.13 -6.47 6.76
N ARG A 69 9.48 -5.52 5.89
CA ARG A 69 10.09 -4.25 6.32
C ARG A 69 9.15 -3.42 7.19
N ILE A 70 7.86 -3.41 6.89
CA ILE A 70 6.86 -2.74 7.74
C ILE A 70 6.78 -3.43 9.10
N GLN A 71 6.79 -4.76 9.14
CA GLN A 71 6.86 -5.52 10.39
C GLN A 71 8.09 -5.17 11.21
N GLU A 72 9.27 -5.08 10.61
CA GLU A 72 10.51 -4.72 11.31
C GLU A 72 10.43 -3.34 12.00
N VAL A 73 9.70 -2.40 11.40
CA VAL A 73 9.52 -1.05 11.94
C VAL A 73 8.42 -1.00 13.01
N THR A 74 7.34 -1.74 12.81
CA THR A 74 6.11 -1.63 13.63
C THR A 74 6.00 -2.67 14.73
N GLY A 75 6.73 -3.80 14.62
CA GLY A 75 6.54 -4.96 15.48
C GLY A 75 5.21 -5.70 15.29
N GLY A 76 4.45 -5.38 14.23
CA GLY A 76 3.13 -5.96 13.96
C GLY A 76 3.16 -7.42 13.49
N ASP A 77 2.00 -8.05 13.53
CA ASP A 77 1.82 -9.43 13.08
C ASP A 77 1.71 -9.49 11.56
N LEU A 78 2.43 -10.42 10.93
CA LEU A 78 2.30 -10.68 9.48
C LEU A 78 1.24 -11.73 9.20
N PHE A 79 0.41 -11.47 8.20
CA PHE A 79 -0.56 -12.42 7.68
C PHE A 79 -0.52 -12.44 6.15
N GLU A 80 -0.26 -13.61 5.57
CA GLU A 80 -0.31 -13.80 4.12
C GLU A 80 -1.72 -14.17 3.68
N ILE A 81 -2.30 -13.32 2.82
CA ILE A 81 -3.55 -13.57 2.12
C ILE A 81 -3.22 -14.54 0.98
N THR A 82 -3.84 -15.72 1.03
CA THR A 82 -3.66 -16.76 0.01
C THR A 82 -5.01 -17.18 -0.55
N VAL A 83 -5.05 -17.40 -1.86
CA VAL A 83 -6.24 -17.90 -2.57
C VAL A 83 -6.23 -19.43 -2.58
N ALA A 84 -7.41 -20.05 -2.52
CA ALA A 84 -7.58 -21.50 -2.59
C ALA A 84 -7.12 -22.06 -3.94
N ASP A 85 -7.37 -21.33 -5.03
CA ASP A 85 -6.86 -21.64 -6.37
C ASP A 85 -5.73 -20.68 -6.75
N SER A 86 -4.48 -21.12 -6.54
CA SER A 86 -3.26 -20.33 -6.79
C SER A 86 -3.22 -19.75 -8.20
N TYR A 87 -2.71 -18.51 -8.32
CA TYR A 87 -2.48 -17.90 -9.62
C TYR A 87 -1.44 -18.69 -10.44
N PRO A 88 -1.57 -18.72 -11.78
CA PRO A 88 -0.59 -19.40 -12.62
C PRO A 88 0.84 -18.89 -12.43
N GLU A 89 1.83 -19.76 -12.66
CA GLU A 89 3.23 -19.36 -12.65
C GLU A 89 3.57 -18.40 -13.80
N SER A 90 2.99 -18.66 -14.97
CA SER A 90 3.13 -17.85 -16.18
C SER A 90 2.61 -16.43 -15.96
N TYR A 91 3.44 -15.44 -16.32
CA TYR A 91 3.06 -14.04 -16.27
C TYR A 91 1.83 -13.76 -17.14
N GLN A 92 1.82 -14.24 -18.39
CA GLN A 92 0.72 -13.96 -19.31
C GLN A 92 -0.59 -14.59 -18.81
N ASP A 93 -0.54 -15.83 -18.33
CA ASP A 93 -1.75 -16.50 -17.82
C ASP A 93 -2.27 -15.83 -16.54
N THR A 94 -1.37 -15.29 -15.71
CA THR A 94 -1.73 -14.47 -14.54
C THR A 94 -2.44 -13.19 -14.98
N VAL A 95 -1.88 -12.46 -15.96
CA VAL A 95 -2.46 -11.23 -16.51
C VAL A 95 -3.85 -11.48 -17.07
N ASP A 96 -4.03 -12.57 -17.82
CA ASP A 96 -5.30 -12.95 -18.45
C ASP A 96 -6.34 -13.40 -17.41
N ARG A 97 -5.91 -14.13 -16.37
CA ARG A 97 -6.78 -14.48 -15.24
C ARG A 97 -7.20 -13.25 -14.45
N ALA A 98 -6.25 -12.40 -14.03
CA ALA A 98 -6.52 -11.18 -13.27
C ALA A 98 -7.45 -10.23 -14.03
N ARG A 99 -7.28 -10.12 -15.37
CA ARG A 99 -8.18 -9.33 -16.22
C ARG A 99 -9.60 -9.85 -16.18
N ARG A 100 -9.78 -11.17 -16.36
CA ARG A 100 -11.11 -11.80 -16.33
C ARG A 100 -11.76 -11.67 -14.95
N GLU A 101 -11.00 -11.81 -13.87
CA GLU A 101 -11.51 -11.64 -12.52
C GLU A 101 -12.01 -10.20 -12.30
N LEU A 102 -11.22 -9.21 -12.71
CA LEU A 102 -11.59 -7.79 -12.63
C LEU A 102 -12.85 -7.49 -13.46
N ASP A 103 -12.88 -7.90 -14.73
CA ASP A 103 -14.00 -7.65 -15.64
C ASP A 103 -15.31 -8.30 -15.13
N ASN A 104 -15.22 -9.41 -14.39
CA ASN A 104 -16.37 -10.11 -13.81
C ASN A 104 -16.66 -9.74 -12.34
N ASN A 105 -15.88 -8.82 -11.75
CA ASN A 105 -15.93 -8.52 -10.31
C ASN A 105 -15.88 -9.80 -9.44
N ALA A 106 -15.02 -10.76 -9.82
CA ALA A 106 -14.86 -12.02 -9.12
C ALA A 106 -14.33 -11.79 -7.68
N ARG A 107 -14.56 -12.75 -6.80
CA ARG A 107 -13.95 -12.82 -5.46
C ARG A 107 -13.39 -14.24 -5.30
N PRO A 108 -12.12 -14.48 -5.66
CA PRO A 108 -11.48 -15.76 -5.44
C PRO A 108 -11.63 -16.20 -3.98
N GLU A 109 -11.89 -17.49 -3.77
CA GLU A 109 -11.98 -18.05 -2.44
C GLU A 109 -10.61 -17.99 -1.76
N LEU A 110 -10.57 -17.55 -0.50
CA LEU A 110 -9.35 -17.49 0.30
C LEU A 110 -9.14 -18.81 1.04
N SER A 111 -7.88 -19.23 1.18
CA SER A 111 -7.50 -20.41 1.95
C SER A 111 -7.07 -20.08 3.38
N SER A 112 -6.88 -18.80 3.70
CA SER A 112 -6.50 -18.32 5.04
C SER A 112 -7.53 -17.32 5.60
N THR A 113 -7.66 -17.29 6.92
CA THR A 113 -8.47 -16.33 7.68
C THR A 113 -7.72 -15.95 8.95
N VAL A 114 -7.88 -14.71 9.37
CA VAL A 114 -7.37 -14.21 10.65
C VAL A 114 -8.38 -14.61 11.74
N GLU A 115 -7.98 -15.49 12.66
CA GLU A 115 -8.90 -16.03 13.68
C GLU A 115 -9.41 -14.95 14.67
N ASN A 116 -8.54 -14.02 15.07
CA ASN A 116 -8.83 -12.99 16.06
C ASN A 116 -8.79 -11.60 15.42
N MET A 117 -9.61 -11.35 14.39
CA MET A 117 -9.57 -10.04 13.69
C MET A 117 -9.91 -8.86 14.62
N GLU A 118 -10.74 -9.09 15.63
CA GLU A 118 -11.16 -8.11 16.64
C GLU A 118 -10.03 -7.65 17.58
N ASP A 119 -8.90 -8.34 17.55
CA ASP A 119 -7.75 -8.02 18.38
C ASP A 119 -6.93 -6.84 17.87
N TYR A 120 -7.04 -6.52 16.58
CA TYR A 120 -6.18 -5.54 15.92
C TYR A 120 -6.87 -4.19 15.81
N ASP A 121 -6.16 -3.14 16.24
CA ASP A 121 -6.63 -1.76 16.15
C ASP A 121 -6.34 -1.18 14.76
N VAL A 122 -5.23 -1.62 14.15
CA VAL A 122 -4.78 -1.17 12.83
C VAL A 122 -4.54 -2.37 11.94
N VAL A 123 -5.13 -2.34 10.74
CA VAL A 123 -4.88 -3.31 9.69
C VAL A 123 -4.25 -2.61 8.49
N LEU A 124 -3.01 -2.97 8.19
CA LEU A 124 -2.31 -2.60 6.97
C LEU A 124 -2.54 -3.69 5.93
N VAL A 125 -2.97 -3.31 4.73
CA VAL A 125 -3.25 -4.23 3.63
C VAL A 125 -2.31 -3.94 2.46
N GLY A 126 -1.43 -4.90 2.16
CA GLY A 126 -0.45 -4.80 1.07
C GLY A 126 -0.79 -5.69 -0.11
N TYR A 127 -0.65 -5.18 -1.34
CA TYR A 127 -0.88 -5.95 -2.56
C TYR A 127 -0.07 -5.42 -3.74
N PRO A 128 0.25 -6.26 -4.75
CA PRO A 128 0.78 -5.80 -6.02
C PRO A 128 -0.29 -5.03 -6.81
N ILE A 129 0.12 -4.05 -7.60
CA ILE A 129 -0.81 -3.33 -8.50
C ILE A 129 -1.06 -4.17 -9.75
N TRP A 130 -2.29 -4.65 -9.92
CA TRP A 130 -2.73 -5.38 -11.10
C TRP A 130 -3.82 -4.60 -11.81
N TRP A 131 -3.63 -4.33 -13.11
CA TRP A 131 -4.60 -3.55 -13.90
C TRP A 131 -4.98 -2.20 -13.27
N HIS A 132 -4.01 -1.52 -12.64
CA HIS A 132 -4.16 -0.23 -11.95
C HIS A 132 -4.99 -0.25 -10.66
N THR A 133 -5.27 -1.43 -10.11
CA THR A 133 -6.07 -1.61 -8.90
C THR A 133 -5.52 -2.78 -8.05
N GLU A 134 -6.13 -3.04 -6.92
CA GLU A 134 -5.91 -4.23 -6.11
C GLU A 134 -6.26 -5.52 -6.87
N PRO A 135 -5.57 -6.64 -6.61
CA PRO A 135 -6.04 -7.95 -7.05
C PRO A 135 -7.44 -8.23 -6.50
N MET A 136 -8.21 -9.05 -7.21
CA MET A 136 -9.55 -9.44 -6.76
C MET A 136 -9.55 -10.42 -5.57
N ALA A 137 -8.36 -10.95 -5.26
CA ALA A 137 -8.05 -11.82 -4.12
C ALA A 137 -8.11 -11.06 -2.80
#